data_AF-A0A9P3PTF8-F1
#
_entry.id   AF-A0A9P3PTF8-F1
#
_cell.length_a   1.000
_cell.length_b   1.000
_cell.length_c   1.000
_cell.angle_alpha   90.00
_cell.angle_beta   90.00
_cell.angle_gamma   90.00
#
_symmetry.space_group_name_H-M   'P 1'
#
loop_
_entity.id
_entity.type
_entity.pdbx_description
1 polymer ?
#
loop_
_entity_poly.entity_id
_entity_poly.type
_entity_poly.pdbx_seq_one_letter_code
_entity_poly.pdbx_strand_id
1 'polypeptide(L)'
;MSTNLLPNDLPNAGVPGPIPEDFDFDPFVSPPAFVSRFELPLMARIAANYATEAANNASIAQTIAVKHTPVPRPVDLDIGPPLKPLFGYSQTEFNELVASEQVCQSLAPLPVGLVRNIAKERANLKAAADSQRLAEKAKEKEASSVRNKLLGSMRLTNPTVRAVRALFGHS
;
A
#
# COMPACT_ATOMS: atom_id res chain seq x y z
N MET A 1 -3.63 -25.95 33.94
CA MET A 1 -4.78 -25.18 33.43
C MET A 1 -4.82 -25.36 31.93
N SER A 2 -5.56 -26.37 31.46
CA SER A 2 -5.67 -26.70 30.04
C SER A 2 -6.83 -25.94 29.43
N THR A 3 -6.55 -25.08 28.46
CA THR A 3 -7.55 -24.43 27.62
C THR A 3 -8.12 -25.47 26.66
N ASN A 4 -9.32 -25.98 26.96
CA ASN A 4 -10.08 -26.83 26.04
C ASN A 4 -10.47 -26.00 24.81
N LEU A 5 -9.79 -26.20 23.69
CA LEU A 5 -10.27 -25.77 22.38
C LEU A 5 -11.49 -26.64 22.07
N LEU A 6 -12.67 -26.02 21.98
CA LEU A 6 -13.86 -26.71 21.48
C LEU A 6 -13.61 -27.10 20.02
N PRO A 7 -13.79 -28.37 19.63
CA PRO A 7 -13.85 -28.75 18.23
C PRO A 7 -15.19 -28.22 17.69
N ASN A 8 -15.21 -27.75 16.44
CA ASN A 8 -16.41 -27.57 15.58
C ASN A 8 -16.87 -26.15 15.21
N ASP A 9 -16.04 -25.12 15.36
CA ASP A 9 -16.26 -23.91 14.57
C ASP A 9 -15.60 -24.11 13.20
N LEU A 10 -16.40 -24.09 12.12
CA LEU A 10 -15.91 -23.91 10.75
C LEU A 10 -16.01 -22.40 10.44
N PRO A 11 -15.05 -21.55 10.89
CA PRO A 11 -15.15 -20.10 10.76
C PRO A 11 -15.18 -19.65 9.30
N ASN A 12 -14.74 -20.50 8.37
CA ASN A 12 -14.79 -20.26 6.93
C ASN A 12 -16.19 -20.38 6.33
N ALA A 13 -17.10 -21.14 6.95
CA ALA A 13 -18.46 -21.36 6.45
C ALA A 13 -19.49 -20.42 7.09
N GLY A 14 -19.14 -19.72 8.17
CA GLY A 14 -20.06 -18.86 8.92
C GLY A 14 -21.21 -19.62 9.60
N VAL A 15 -21.10 -20.95 9.71
CA VAL A 15 -22.11 -21.80 10.34
C VAL A 15 -21.64 -22.15 11.75
N PRO A 16 -22.33 -21.67 12.80
CA PRO A 16 -22.04 -22.08 14.17
C PRO A 16 -22.42 -23.56 14.32
N GLY A 17 -21.50 -24.38 14.84
CA GLY A 17 -21.80 -25.77 15.19
C GLY A 17 -22.55 -25.87 16.53
N PRO A 18 -23.25 -26.98 16.80
CA PRO A 18 -23.61 -28.07 15.88
C PRO A 18 -24.75 -27.67 14.95
N ILE A 19 -24.69 -28.13 13.69
CA ILE A 19 -25.73 -27.90 12.69
C ILE A 19 -27.01 -28.63 13.16
N PRO A 20 -28.14 -27.94 13.36
CA PRO A 20 -29.41 -28.56 13.71
C PRO A 20 -29.86 -29.61 12.68
N GLU A 21 -30.59 -30.64 13.10
CA GLU A 21 -31.13 -31.67 12.18
C GLU A 21 -32.12 -31.10 11.16
N ASP A 22 -32.74 -29.95 11.48
CA ASP A 22 -33.69 -29.20 10.66
C ASP A 22 -33.03 -28.01 9.93
N PHE A 23 -31.71 -27.96 9.84
CA PHE A 23 -31.00 -26.89 9.16
C PHE A 23 -31.34 -26.88 7.67
N ASP A 24 -31.94 -25.78 7.21
CA ASP A 24 -32.22 -25.54 5.81
C ASP A 24 -30.94 -25.16 5.06
N PHE A 25 -30.46 -26.08 4.22
CA PHE A 25 -29.28 -25.87 3.38
C PHE A 25 -29.61 -25.09 2.10
N ASP A 26 -30.87 -24.98 1.69
CA ASP A 26 -31.24 -24.38 0.39
C ASP A 26 -30.70 -22.94 0.21
N PRO A 27 -30.71 -22.07 1.24
CA PRO A 27 -30.09 -20.74 1.17
C PRO A 27 -28.57 -20.77 0.98
N PHE A 28 -27.89 -21.85 1.39
CA PHE A 28 -26.43 -22.01 1.36
C PHE A 28 -25.93 -22.79 0.13
N VAL A 29 -26.81 -23.53 -0.53
CA VAL A 29 -26.52 -24.26 -1.78
C VAL A 29 -26.63 -23.32 -3.00
N SER A 30 -27.32 -22.20 -2.83
CA SER A 30 -27.46 -21.17 -3.85
C SER A 30 -26.08 -20.63 -4.25
N PRO A 31 -25.67 -20.74 -5.53
CA PRO A 31 -24.46 -20.10 -6.00
C PRO A 31 -24.57 -18.61 -5.69
N PRO A 32 -23.54 -17.97 -5.10
CA PRO A 32 -23.57 -16.53 -4.90
C PRO A 32 -23.80 -15.87 -6.26
N ALA A 33 -24.64 -14.83 -6.29
CA ALA A 33 -24.93 -14.10 -7.51
C ALA A 33 -23.61 -13.74 -8.19
N PHE A 34 -23.45 -14.13 -9.46
CA PHE A 34 -22.25 -13.83 -10.23
C PHE A 34 -22.20 -12.31 -10.47
N VAL A 35 -21.47 -11.61 -9.62
CA VAL A 35 -21.11 -10.22 -9.87
C VAL A 35 -19.82 -10.25 -10.68
N SER A 36 -19.89 -9.91 -11.97
CA SER A 36 -18.69 -9.66 -12.77
C SER A 36 -18.01 -8.41 -12.23
N ARG A 37 -17.15 -8.59 -11.22
CA ARG A 37 -16.42 -7.49 -10.55
C ARG A 37 -15.15 -7.06 -11.30
N PHE A 38 -14.89 -7.69 -12.44
CA PHE A 38 -13.72 -7.43 -13.28
C PHE A 38 -14.23 -6.91 -14.63
N GLU A 39 -13.54 -5.91 -15.17
CA GLU A 39 -13.89 -5.28 -16.46
C GLU A 39 -13.90 -6.29 -17.62
N LEU A 40 -13.19 -7.41 -17.47
CA LEU A 40 -13.09 -8.46 -18.48
C LEU A 40 -13.90 -9.71 -18.12
N PRO A 41 -14.65 -10.28 -19.08
CA PRO A 41 -15.36 -11.55 -18.90
C PRO A 41 -14.43 -12.68 -18.42
N LEU A 42 -14.96 -13.57 -17.58
CA LEU A 42 -14.20 -14.71 -17.01
C LEU A 42 -13.47 -15.53 -18.09
N MET A 43 -14.12 -15.77 -19.23
CA MET A 43 -13.52 -16.52 -20.34
C MET A 43 -12.28 -15.85 -20.93
N ALA A 44 -12.28 -14.51 -21.02
CA ALA A 44 -11.12 -13.76 -21.49
C ALA A 44 -9.95 -13.86 -20.49
N ARG A 45 -10.25 -13.86 -19.18
CA ARG A 45 -9.23 -14.03 -18.12
C ARG A 45 -8.64 -15.43 -18.13
N ILE A 46 -9.48 -16.45 -18.30
CA ILE A 46 -9.03 -17.85 -18.43
C ILE A 46 -8.09 -17.98 -19.65
N ALA A 47 -8.46 -17.44 -20.80
CA ALA A 47 -7.61 -17.46 -21.99
C ALA A 47 -6.25 -16.76 -21.76
N ALA A 48 -6.25 -15.61 -21.08
CA ALA A 48 -5.03 -14.89 -20.72
C ALA A 48 -4.15 -15.68 -19.73
N ASN A 49 -4.76 -16.36 -18.75
CA ASN A 49 -4.05 -17.23 -17.81
C ASN A 49 -3.37 -18.39 -18.54
N TYR A 50 -4.07 -19.08 -19.44
CA TYR A 50 -3.50 -20.17 -20.23
C TYR A 50 -2.25 -19.73 -21.02
N ALA A 51 -2.31 -18.57 -21.67
CA ALA A 51 -1.16 -18.03 -22.40
C ALA A 51 0.02 -17.69 -21.46
N THR A 52 -0.29 -17.18 -20.28
CA THR A 52 0.70 -16.83 -19.25
C THR A 52 1.35 -18.07 -18.64
N GLU A 53 0.57 -19.11 -18.35
CA GLU A 53 1.06 -20.40 -17.86
C GLU A 53 1.99 -21.05 -18.87
N ALA A 54 1.64 -21.06 -20.15
CA ALA A 54 2.51 -21.58 -21.21
C ALA A 54 3.87 -20.86 -21.23
N ALA A 55 3.87 -19.52 -21.12
CA ALA A 55 5.10 -18.72 -21.07
C ALA A 55 5.94 -19.00 -19.81
N ASN A 56 5.31 -19.11 -18.65
CA ASN A 56 5.98 -19.41 -17.38
C ASN A 56 6.58 -20.82 -17.38
N ASN A 57 5.84 -21.81 -17.89
CA ASN A 57 6.31 -23.19 -18.01
C ASN A 57 7.53 -23.27 -18.94
N ALA A 58 7.54 -22.52 -20.04
CA ALA A 58 8.69 -22.44 -20.93
C ALA A 58 9.93 -21.83 -20.24
N SER A 59 9.74 -20.75 -19.47
CA SER A 59 10.82 -20.13 -18.68
C SER A 59 11.41 -21.11 -17.65
N ILE A 60 10.55 -21.82 -16.91
CA ILE A 60 10.97 -22.83 -15.94
C ILE A 60 11.73 -23.97 -16.62
N ALA A 61 11.20 -24.49 -17.75
CA ALA A 61 11.84 -25.55 -18.51
C ALA A 61 13.23 -25.14 -19.00
N GLN A 62 13.39 -23.88 -19.44
CA GLN A 62 14.69 -23.32 -19.82
C GLN A 62 15.65 -23.30 -18.63
N THR A 63 15.22 -22.78 -17.47
CA THR A 63 16.05 -22.77 -16.26
C THR A 63 16.46 -24.20 -15.85
N ILE A 64 15.55 -25.18 -15.92
CA ILE A 64 15.85 -26.59 -15.63
C ILE A 64 16.85 -27.18 -16.63
N ALA A 65 16.60 -27.04 -17.94
CA ALA A 65 17.48 -27.58 -18.98
C ALA A 65 18.92 -27.06 -18.82
N VAL A 66 19.02 -25.80 -18.41
CA VAL A 66 20.30 -25.12 -18.25
C VAL A 66 20.97 -25.49 -16.90
N LYS A 67 20.22 -25.84 -15.86
CA LYS A 67 20.76 -26.42 -14.61
C LYS A 67 21.45 -27.77 -14.81
N HIS A 68 21.03 -28.53 -15.83
CA HIS A 68 21.58 -29.86 -16.13
C HIS A 68 22.68 -29.88 -17.20
N THR A 69 23.14 -28.71 -17.67
CA THR A 69 24.26 -28.65 -18.63
C THR A 69 25.61 -28.57 -17.93
N PRO A 70 26.65 -29.25 -18.44
CA PRO A 70 27.94 -29.45 -17.74
C PRO A 70 28.85 -28.21 -17.64
N VAL A 71 28.35 -27.02 -17.99
CA VAL A 71 29.11 -25.78 -18.00
C VAL A 71 29.04 -25.13 -16.61
N PRO A 72 30.18 -24.71 -16.02
CA PRO A 72 30.17 -24.05 -14.72
C PRO A 72 29.40 -22.73 -14.80
N ARG A 73 28.44 -22.57 -13.89
CA ARG A 73 27.56 -21.40 -13.87
C ARG A 73 27.40 -20.84 -12.46
N PRO A 74 27.09 -19.54 -12.33
CA PRO A 74 26.65 -18.97 -11.07
C PRO A 74 25.36 -19.68 -10.64
N VAL A 75 25.35 -20.20 -9.41
CA VAL A 75 24.27 -21.03 -8.86
C VAL A 75 22.96 -20.25 -8.69
N ASP A 76 23.02 -18.92 -8.80
CA ASP A 76 22.00 -18.00 -8.30
C ASP A 76 21.31 -17.14 -9.39
N LEU A 77 21.48 -17.46 -10.68
CA LEU A 77 20.85 -16.70 -11.77
C LEU A 77 19.68 -17.49 -12.37
N ASP A 78 18.48 -16.94 -12.27
CA ASP A 78 17.35 -17.35 -13.10
C ASP A 78 17.68 -17.08 -14.57
N ILE A 79 17.56 -18.10 -15.42
CA ILE A 79 18.03 -18.07 -16.82
C ILE A 79 16.86 -17.86 -17.78
N GLY A 80 15.69 -18.42 -17.43
CA GLY A 80 14.46 -18.15 -18.15
C GLY A 80 13.98 -16.70 -17.96
N PRO A 81 13.14 -16.18 -18.87
CA PRO A 81 12.49 -14.88 -18.71
C PRO A 81 11.72 -14.78 -17.38
N PRO A 82 11.59 -13.58 -16.77
CA PRO A 82 10.83 -13.41 -15.54
C PRO A 82 9.42 -13.99 -15.64
N LEU A 83 8.98 -14.68 -14.57
CA LEU A 83 7.64 -15.23 -14.51
C LEU A 83 6.61 -14.12 -14.53
N LYS A 84 5.58 -14.31 -15.34
CA LYS A 84 4.46 -13.40 -15.47
C LYS A 84 3.36 -13.81 -14.48
N PRO A 85 2.74 -12.86 -13.77
CA PRO A 85 1.60 -13.19 -12.92
C PRO A 85 0.42 -13.65 -13.78
N LEU A 86 -0.27 -14.71 -13.36
CA LEU A 86 -1.63 -15.00 -13.84
C LEU A 86 -2.49 -13.77 -13.59
N PHE A 87 -3.48 -13.52 -14.45
CA PHE A 87 -4.29 -12.30 -14.55
C PHE A 87 -4.33 -11.55 -13.22
N GLY A 88 -3.41 -10.60 -13.11
CA GLY A 88 -3.20 -9.85 -11.88
C GLY A 88 -4.33 -8.86 -11.67
N TYR A 89 -4.41 -8.33 -10.45
CA TYR A 89 -5.13 -7.08 -10.24
C TYR A 89 -4.51 -6.03 -11.15
N SER A 90 -5.35 -5.35 -11.93
CA SER A 90 -4.95 -4.15 -12.63
C SER A 90 -4.41 -3.11 -11.64
N GLN A 91 -3.62 -2.17 -12.13
CA GLN A 91 -3.09 -1.11 -11.27
C GLN A 91 -4.23 -0.28 -10.64
N THR A 92 -5.34 -0.10 -11.37
CA THR A 92 -6.54 0.59 -10.86
C THR A 92 -7.18 -0.18 -9.72
N GLU A 93 -7.44 -1.48 -9.88
CA GLU A 93 -7.97 -2.33 -8.81
C GLU A 93 -7.04 -2.38 -7.60
N PHE A 94 -5.72 -2.45 -7.83
CA PHE A 94 -4.74 -2.41 -6.75
C PHE A 94 -4.79 -1.07 -5.99
N ASN A 95 -4.89 0.05 -6.70
CA ASN A 95 -4.99 1.38 -6.09
C ASN A 95 -6.29 1.52 -5.27
N GLU A 96 -7.41 0.98 -5.74
CA GLU A 96 -8.68 0.96 -4.99
C GLU A 96 -8.55 0.16 -3.68
N LEU A 97 -7.90 -1.01 -3.74
CA LEU A 97 -7.59 -1.82 -2.56
C LEU A 97 -6.67 -1.09 -1.58
N VAL A 98 -5.65 -0.38 -2.10
CA VAL A 98 -4.75 0.43 -1.27
C VAL A 98 -5.52 1.57 -0.60
N ALA A 99 -6.42 2.23 -1.33
CA ALA A 99 -7.17 3.39 -0.84
C ALA A 99 -8.23 3.04 0.21
N SER A 100 -8.87 1.86 0.12
CA SER A 100 -10.03 1.53 0.96
C SER A 100 -9.89 0.19 1.69
N GLU A 101 -9.89 0.24 3.02
CA GLU A 101 -9.96 -0.95 3.87
C GLU A 101 -11.31 -1.66 3.78
N GLN A 102 -12.40 -0.89 3.61
CA GLN A 102 -13.73 -1.45 3.46
C GLN A 102 -13.85 -2.29 2.19
N VAL A 103 -13.21 -1.86 1.09
CA VAL A 103 -13.15 -2.65 -0.15
C VAL A 103 -12.38 -3.95 0.10
N CYS A 104 -11.24 -3.91 0.80
CA CYS A 104 -10.51 -5.12 1.17
C CYS A 104 -11.33 -6.10 2.01
N GLN A 105 -12.12 -5.60 2.97
CA GLN A 105 -13.00 -6.44 3.79
C GLN A 105 -14.14 -7.05 2.97
N SER A 106 -14.73 -6.29 2.04
CA SER A 106 -15.79 -6.77 1.14
C SER A 106 -15.32 -7.82 0.11
N LEU A 107 -14.00 -7.91 -0.10
CA LEU A 107 -13.34 -8.83 -1.02
C LEU A 107 -12.55 -9.93 -0.29
N ALA A 108 -12.67 -10.01 1.04
CA ALA A 108 -11.99 -11.02 1.83
C ALA A 108 -12.58 -12.42 1.55
N PRO A 109 -11.76 -13.49 1.63
CA PRO A 109 -10.34 -13.48 1.97
C PRO A 109 -9.44 -13.15 0.76
N LEU A 110 -8.54 -12.16 0.94
CA LEU A 110 -7.54 -11.80 -0.06
C LEU A 110 -6.28 -12.69 0.06
N PRO A 111 -5.56 -12.97 -1.04
CA PRO A 111 -4.29 -13.70 -0.99
C PRO A 111 -3.25 -13.00 -0.11
N VAL A 112 -2.51 -13.77 0.70
CA VAL A 112 -1.51 -13.24 1.65
C VAL A 112 -0.46 -12.34 0.99
N GLY A 113 0.00 -12.71 -0.22
CA GLY A 113 0.94 -11.90 -0.99
C GLY A 113 0.38 -10.53 -1.36
N LEU A 114 -0.90 -10.47 -1.72
CA LEU A 114 -1.59 -9.21 -2.04
C LEU A 114 -1.75 -8.34 -0.79
N VAL A 115 -2.14 -8.94 0.34
CA VAL A 115 -2.28 -8.23 1.62
C VAL A 115 -0.96 -7.57 2.04
N ARG A 116 0.17 -8.28 1.88
CA ARG A 116 1.51 -7.73 2.15
C ARG A 116 1.83 -6.53 1.24
N ASN A 117 1.50 -6.62 -0.05
CA ASN A 117 1.73 -5.54 -1.00
C ASN A 117 0.87 -4.31 -0.69
N ILE A 118 -0.41 -4.51 -0.35
CA ILE A 118 -1.31 -3.43 0.07
C ILE A 118 -0.77 -2.73 1.33
N ALA A 119 -0.36 -3.50 2.34
CA ALA A 119 0.17 -2.96 3.59
C ALA A 119 1.45 -2.15 3.37
N LYS A 120 2.36 -2.65 2.52
CA LYS A 120 3.59 -1.96 2.13
C LYS A 120 3.28 -0.63 1.45
N GLU A 121 2.34 -0.62 0.50
CA GLU A 121 2.02 0.59 -0.25
C GLU A 121 1.34 1.65 0.62
N ARG A 122 0.43 1.24 1.52
CA ARG A 122 -0.15 2.16 2.53
C ARG A 122 0.93 2.79 3.41
N ALA A 123 1.94 2.02 3.82
CA ALA A 123 3.06 2.54 4.59
C ALA A 123 3.90 3.55 3.79
N ASN A 124 4.17 3.26 2.51
CA ASN A 124 4.88 4.19 1.61
C ASN A 124 4.12 5.52 1.45
N LEU A 125 2.82 5.46 1.21
CA LEU A 125 1.97 6.65 1.06
C LEU A 125 1.94 7.50 2.34
N LYS A 126 1.88 6.85 3.51
CA LYS A 126 1.93 7.53 4.80
C LYS A 126 3.28 8.23 5.01
N ALA A 127 4.38 7.53 4.74
CA ALA A 127 5.72 8.11 4.84
C ALA A 127 5.92 9.30 3.88
N ALA A 128 5.41 9.20 2.65
CA ALA A 128 5.43 10.29 1.69
C ALA A 128 4.62 11.50 2.18
N ALA A 129 3.41 11.29 2.71
CA ALA A 129 2.58 12.37 3.25
C ALA A 129 3.22 13.07 4.45
N ASP A 130 3.83 12.30 5.36
CA ASP A 130 4.53 12.85 6.52
C ASP A 130 5.77 13.66 6.10
N SER A 131 6.52 13.19 5.10
CA SER A 131 7.66 13.92 4.55
C SER A 131 7.26 15.27 3.91
N GLN A 132 6.13 15.31 3.19
CA GLN A 132 5.61 16.54 2.59
C GLN A 132 5.18 17.55 3.66
N ARG A 133 4.47 17.09 4.70
CA ARG A 133 4.08 17.95 5.83
C ARG A 133 5.28 18.55 6.56
N LEU A 134 6.37 17.79 6.71
CA LEU A 134 7.60 18.30 7.31
C LEU A 134 8.29 19.33 6.41
N ALA A 135 8.29 19.10 5.09
CA ALA A 135 8.84 20.04 4.12
C ALA A 135 8.05 21.37 4.07
N GLU A 136 6.72 21.31 4.14
CA GLU A 136 5.85 22.50 4.21
C GLU A 136 6.10 23.31 5.49
N LYS A 137 6.18 22.63 6.65
CA LYS A 137 6.51 23.29 7.93
C LYS A 137 7.89 23.93 7.93
N ALA A 138 8.87 23.33 7.24
CA ALA A 138 10.20 23.91 7.11
C ALA A 138 10.18 25.18 6.24
N LYS A 139 9.46 25.15 5.11
CA LYS A 139 9.27 26.32 4.24
C LYS A 139 8.53 27.46 4.94
N GLU A 140 7.52 27.15 5.75
CA GLU A 140 6.78 28.17 6.52
C GLU A 140 7.63 28.80 7.64
N LYS A 141 8.46 28.01 8.32
CA LYS A 141 9.45 28.52 9.29
C LYS A 141 10.51 29.40 8.61
N GLU A 142 10.94 29.04 7.42
CA GLU A 142 11.92 29.83 6.67
C GLU A 142 11.30 31.15 6.17
N ALA A 143 10.09 31.11 5.62
CA ALA A 143 9.36 32.29 5.18
C ALA A 143 9.08 33.28 6.34
N SER A 144 8.67 32.76 7.51
CA SER A 144 8.44 33.58 8.71
C SER A 144 9.74 34.16 9.30
N SER A 145 10.85 33.40 9.27
CA SER A 145 12.17 33.88 9.68
C SER A 145 12.68 35.01 8.79
N VAL A 146 12.54 34.89 7.46
CA VAL A 146 12.91 35.94 6.50
C VAL A 146 12.06 37.20 6.73
N ARG A 147 10.75 37.06 6.92
CA ARG A 147 9.85 38.18 7.21
C ARG A 147 10.20 38.91 8.50
N ASN A 148 10.53 38.18 9.57
CA ASN A 148 10.93 38.76 10.85
C ASN A 148 12.29 39.47 10.79
N LYS A 149 13.25 38.96 9.99
CA LYS A 149 14.54 39.63 9.77
C LYS A 149 14.38 40.97 9.05
N LEU A 150 13.50 41.03 8.04
CA LEU A 150 13.15 42.28 7.33
C LEU A 150 12.45 43.31 8.23
N LEU A 151 11.56 42.88 9.13
CA LEU A 151 10.93 43.77 10.12
C LEU A 151 11.93 44.27 11.18
N GLY A 152 12.85 43.40 11.62
CA GLY A 152 13.86 43.72 12.63
C GLY A 152 14.87 44.77 12.17
N SER A 153 15.19 44.82 10.87
CA SER A 153 16.10 45.83 10.29
C SER A 153 15.45 47.20 10.06
N MET A 154 14.13 47.32 10.20
CA MET A 154 13.39 48.60 10.04
C MET A 154 13.20 49.39 11.33
N ARG A 155 13.79 48.97 12.47
CA ARG A 155 13.87 49.82 13.67
C ARG A 155 14.97 50.88 13.48
N LEU A 156 14.64 51.88 12.68
CA LEU A 156 15.34 53.16 12.61
C LEU A 156 15.47 53.73 14.03
N THR A 157 16.71 53.76 14.52
CA THR A 157 17.12 54.58 15.65
C THR A 157 16.78 56.03 15.32
N ASN A 158 15.81 56.61 16.04
CA ASN A 158 15.44 58.01 15.93
C ASN A 158 16.65 58.87 16.40
N PRO A 159 17.29 59.70 15.55
CA PRO A 159 18.52 60.39 15.92
C PRO A 159 18.30 61.70 16.72
N THR A 160 17.08 62.03 17.15
CA THR A 160 16.75 63.38 17.63
C THR A 160 16.78 63.63 19.13
N VAL A 161 17.28 62.71 19.98
CA VAL A 161 17.37 62.94 21.44
C VAL A 161 18.81 62.95 21.94
N ARG A 162 19.64 63.85 21.40
CA ARG A 162 20.92 64.19 22.05
C ARG A 162 21.45 65.58 21.71
N ALA A 163 20.62 66.62 21.86
CA ALA A 163 21.10 68.00 21.73
C ALA A 163 20.28 69.02 22.54
N VAL A 164 20.00 68.80 23.83
CA VAL A 164 19.46 69.87 24.70
C VAL A 164 20.01 69.81 26.14
N ARG A 165 21.30 69.47 26.32
CA ARG A 165 21.95 69.58 27.64
C ARG A 165 23.32 70.25 27.59
N ALA A 166 23.48 71.23 26.71
CA ALA A 166 24.71 72.03 26.60
C ALA A 166 24.47 73.53 26.34
N LEU A 167 23.25 74.06 26.55
CA LEU A 167 22.97 75.48 26.24
C LEU A 167 22.28 76.32 27.32
N PHE A 168 21.82 75.78 28.46
CA PHE A 168 21.26 76.63 29.52
C PHE A 168 21.65 76.15 30.93
N GLY A 169 22.59 76.89 31.51
CA GLY A 169 23.07 76.80 32.89
C GLY A 169 23.85 78.06 33.26
N HIS A 170 23.20 79.21 33.14
CA HIS A 170 23.42 80.44 33.93
C HIS A 170 23.35 80.09 35.43
N SER A 171 24.05 80.70 36.40
CA SER A 171 24.91 81.88 36.53
C SER A 171 25.74 81.69 37.80
#